data_AF-A0A7C9INZ5-F1
#
_entry.id   AF-A0A7C9INZ5-F1
#
_cell.length_a   1.000
_cell.length_b   1.000
_cell.length_c   1.000
_cell.angle_alpha   90.00
_cell.angle_beta   90.00
_cell.angle_gamma   90.00
#
_symmetry.space_group_name_H-M   'P 1'
#
loop_
_entity.id
_entity.type
_entity.pdbx_description
1 polymer ?
#
loop_
_entity_poly.entity_id
_entity_poly.type
_entity_poly.pdbx_seq_one_letter_code
_entity_poly.pdbx_strand_id
1 'polypeptide(L)'
;MSADIRNVILEMIQNCPKPIKVVAAEIGKPYSTLMRELDPEDRRAKLGVEMLLPLMQACNGAAPLRHLAEAMGYRLVSNREITPDKPTFHEELLDTYQALVDYHRAMLEGLPADVVGKRREVLVRQLKEDFVFYVSQGGGTGEEAADNAPQAMHKR
;
A
#
# COMPACT_ATOMS: atom_id res chain seq x y z
N MET A 1 14.37 -17.72 -12.26
CA MET A 1 15.47 -17.44 -11.32
C MET A 1 15.07 -16.23 -10.51
N SER A 2 15.01 -16.31 -9.17
CA SER A 2 14.78 -15.12 -8.35
C SER A 2 15.97 -14.20 -8.54
N ALA A 3 15.77 -12.98 -9.04
CA ALA A 3 16.83 -11.98 -9.09
C ALA A 3 17.38 -11.75 -7.66
N ASP A 4 18.69 -11.49 -7.51
CA ASP A 4 19.25 -11.05 -6.22
C ASP A 4 18.58 -9.72 -5.86
N ILE A 5 18.04 -9.61 -4.64
CA ILE A 5 17.40 -8.39 -4.14
C ILE A 5 18.32 -7.16 -4.26
N ARG A 6 19.65 -7.34 -4.17
CA ARG A 6 20.60 -6.24 -4.40
C ARG A 6 20.51 -5.69 -5.81
N ASN A 7 20.36 -6.54 -6.83
CA ASN A 7 20.18 -6.09 -8.21
C ASN A 7 18.85 -5.33 -8.37
N VAL A 8 17.78 -5.80 -7.74
CA VAL A 8 16.48 -5.12 -7.75
C VAL A 8 16.56 -3.72 -7.12
N ILE A 9 17.28 -3.60 -5.99
CA ILE A 9 17.52 -2.30 -5.34
C ILE A 9 18.36 -1.39 -6.25
N LEU A 10 19.40 -1.94 -6.88
CA LEU A 10 20.32 -1.18 -7.73
C LEU A 10 19.61 -0.65 -8.98
N GLU A 11 18.81 -1.49 -9.65
CA GLU A 11 17.94 -1.09 -10.76
C GLU A 11 16.91 -0.03 -10.32
N MET A 12 16.30 -0.17 -9.14
CA MET A 12 15.37 0.84 -8.62
C MET A 12 16.05 2.19 -8.44
N ILE A 13 17.27 2.21 -7.89
CA ILE A 13 18.03 3.45 -7.67
C ILE A 13 18.49 4.05 -9.01
N GLN A 14 18.91 3.22 -9.97
CA GLN A 14 19.32 3.69 -11.30
C GLN A 14 18.16 4.30 -12.10
N ASN A 15 16.95 3.77 -11.94
CA ASN A 15 15.74 4.30 -12.57
C ASN A 15 15.09 5.43 -11.75
N CYS A 16 15.67 5.82 -10.62
CA CYS A 16 15.17 6.93 -9.83
C CYS A 16 15.37 8.25 -10.62
N PRO A 17 14.37 9.13 -10.71
CA PRO A 17 14.52 10.45 -11.32
C PRO A 17 15.57 11.33 -10.61
N LYS A 18 15.83 11.06 -9.32
CA LYS A 18 16.81 11.80 -8.52
C LYS A 18 18.21 11.22 -8.73
N PRO A 19 19.25 12.06 -8.83
CA PRO A 19 20.63 11.58 -8.80
C PRO A 19 20.93 10.83 -7.50
N ILE A 20 21.66 9.71 -7.60
CA ILE A 20 22.01 8.87 -6.44
C ILE A 20 22.71 9.62 -5.30
N LYS A 21 23.46 10.68 -5.59
CA LYS A 21 24.08 11.53 -4.55
C LYS A 21 23.02 12.26 -3.69
N VAL A 22 21.90 12.64 -4.30
CA VAL A 22 20.75 13.26 -3.60
C VAL A 22 20.06 12.19 -2.75
N VAL A 23 19.83 11.00 -3.31
CA VAL A 23 19.26 9.86 -2.57
C VAL A 23 20.12 9.52 -1.34
N ALA A 24 21.45 9.46 -1.51
CA ALA A 24 22.39 9.19 -0.41
C ALA A 24 22.32 10.25 0.70
N ALA A 25 22.23 11.54 0.33
CA ALA A 25 22.06 12.62 1.28
C ALA A 25 20.71 12.55 2.03
N GLU A 26 19.62 12.25 1.32
CA GLU A 26 18.27 12.13 1.88
C GLU A 26 18.16 11.00 2.91
N ILE A 27 18.84 9.87 2.68
CA ILE A 27 18.89 8.76 3.63
C ILE A 27 20.00 8.90 4.68
N GLY A 28 20.74 10.02 4.68
CA GLY A 28 21.80 10.30 5.66
C GLY A 28 23.04 9.41 5.55
N LYS A 29 23.33 8.83 4.37
CA LYS A 29 24.47 7.90 4.17
C LYS A 29 25.51 8.49 3.20
N PRO A 30 26.83 8.36 3.47
CA PRO A 30 27.84 8.77 2.52
C PRO A 30 27.71 8.01 1.19
N TYR A 31 27.77 8.75 0.07
CA TYR A 31 27.61 8.19 -1.27
C TYR A 31 28.54 7.00 -1.56
N SER A 32 29.83 7.11 -1.22
CA SER A 32 30.81 6.04 -1.46
C SER A 32 30.51 4.78 -0.65
N THR A 33 30.02 4.93 0.57
CA THR A 33 29.62 3.81 1.43
C THR A 33 28.38 3.12 0.84
N LEU A 34 27.37 3.91 0.45
CA LEU A 34 26.16 3.38 -0.18
C LEU A 34 26.48 2.60 -1.46
N MET A 35 27.34 3.14 -2.33
CA MET A 35 27.73 2.46 -3.58
C MET A 35 28.42 1.12 -3.33
N ARG A 36 29.30 1.03 -2.32
CA ARG A 36 29.95 -0.22 -1.96
C ARG A 36 28.96 -1.24 -1.41
N GLU A 37 28.02 -0.81 -0.57
CA GLU A 37 26.98 -1.70 -0.01
C GLU A 37 25.98 -2.20 -1.06
N LEU A 38 25.75 -1.41 -2.11
CA LEU A 38 24.90 -1.78 -3.24
C LEU A 38 25.63 -2.68 -4.24
N ASP A 39 26.95 -2.57 -4.35
CA ASP A 39 27.75 -3.35 -5.28
C ASP A 39 27.57 -4.87 -5.03
N PRO A 40 27.00 -5.62 -5.99
CA PRO A 40 26.83 -7.06 -5.86
C PRO A 40 28.17 -7.80 -5.67
N GLU A 41 29.25 -7.25 -6.22
CA GLU A 41 30.60 -7.85 -6.25
C GLU A 41 31.42 -7.55 -4.97
N ASP A 42 31.13 -6.45 -4.26
CA ASP A 42 31.78 -6.16 -2.96
C ASP A 42 31.14 -6.98 -1.83
N ARG A 43 31.54 -8.26 -1.73
CA ARG A 43 31.06 -9.19 -0.69
C ARG A 43 31.39 -8.77 0.75
N ARG A 44 32.24 -7.75 0.95
CA ARG A 44 32.62 -7.26 2.29
C ARG A 44 31.67 -6.18 2.79
N ALA A 45 30.99 -5.49 1.89
CA ALA A 45 29.97 -4.50 2.23
C ALA A 45 28.58 -5.15 2.24
N LYS A 46 27.74 -4.76 3.18
CA LYS A 46 26.37 -5.27 3.29
C LYS A 46 25.41 -4.11 3.45
N LEU A 47 24.37 -4.08 2.63
CA LEU A 47 23.27 -3.17 2.84
C LEU A 47 22.44 -3.66 4.04
N GLY A 48 22.39 -2.85 5.10
CA GLY A 48 21.54 -3.12 6.26
C GLY A 48 20.05 -3.11 5.88
N VAL A 49 19.26 -3.99 6.50
CA VAL A 49 17.82 -4.11 6.20
C VAL A 49 17.05 -2.84 6.54
N GLU A 50 17.50 -2.11 7.55
CA GLU A 50 16.99 -0.81 7.98
C GLU A 50 17.09 0.26 6.88
N MET A 51 17.99 0.09 5.91
CA MET A 51 18.15 1.00 4.78
C MET A 51 17.14 0.75 3.66
N LEU A 52 16.45 -0.39 3.65
CA LEU A 52 15.58 -0.79 2.55
C LEU A 52 14.38 0.15 2.40
N LEU A 53 13.70 0.47 3.50
CA LEU A 53 12.56 1.38 3.49
C LEU A 53 12.94 2.83 3.13
N PRO A 54 13.97 3.44 3.76
CA PRO A 54 14.45 4.77 3.37
C PRO A 54 14.81 4.88 1.88
N LEU A 55 15.48 3.86 1.32
CA LEU A 55 15.81 3.84 -0.12
C LEU A 55 14.57 3.79 -1.00
N MET A 56 13.60 2.93 -0.66
CA MET A 56 12.31 2.85 -1.35
C MET A 56 11.55 4.18 -1.29
N GLN A 57 11.52 4.85 -0.14
CA GLN A 57 10.87 6.15 0.04
C GLN A 57 11.57 7.26 -0.75
N ALA A 58 12.90 7.35 -0.65
CA ALA A 58 13.68 8.36 -1.36
C ALA A 58 13.53 8.24 -2.88
N CYS A 59 13.42 7.01 -3.40
CA CYS A 59 13.19 6.73 -4.82
C CYS A 59 11.72 6.74 -5.25
N ASN A 60 10.79 6.87 -4.30
CA ASN A 60 9.35 6.62 -4.49
C ASN A 60 9.07 5.29 -5.24
N GLY A 61 9.83 4.25 -4.91
CA GLY A 61 9.80 2.94 -5.57
C GLY A 61 9.52 1.81 -4.58
N ALA A 62 8.76 0.80 -5.01
CA ALA A 62 8.40 -0.36 -4.19
C ALA A 62 8.95 -1.69 -4.75
N ALA A 63 9.89 -1.63 -5.70
CA ALA A 63 10.39 -2.83 -6.40
C ALA A 63 11.01 -3.88 -5.44
N PRO A 64 11.85 -3.52 -4.45
CA PRO A 64 12.37 -4.48 -3.49
C PRO A 64 11.27 -5.13 -2.63
N LEU A 65 10.28 -4.34 -2.19
CA LEU A 65 9.14 -4.86 -1.43
C LEU A 65 8.28 -5.81 -2.27
N ARG A 66 8.05 -5.50 -3.56
CA ARG A 66 7.34 -6.38 -4.49
C ARG A 66 8.09 -7.70 -4.69
N HIS A 67 9.40 -7.62 -4.89
CA HIS A 67 10.26 -8.79 -5.04
C HIS A 67 10.20 -9.70 -3.79
N LEU A 68 10.27 -9.12 -2.59
CA LEU A 68 10.12 -9.86 -1.34
C LEU A 68 8.74 -10.52 -1.20
N ALA A 69 7.67 -9.79 -1.54
CA ALA A 69 6.32 -10.33 -1.52
C ALA A 69 6.19 -11.54 -2.47
N GLU A 70 6.64 -11.40 -3.72
CA GLU A 70 6.60 -12.47 -4.72
C GLU A 70 7.42 -13.70 -4.31
N ALA A 71 8.61 -13.50 -3.75
CA ALA A 71 9.46 -14.59 -3.26
C ALA A 71 8.80 -15.38 -2.13
N MET A 72 7.89 -14.76 -1.37
CA MET A 72 7.13 -15.38 -0.30
C MET A 72 5.73 -15.85 -0.73
N GLY A 73 5.38 -15.73 -2.01
CA GLY A 73 4.06 -16.10 -2.53
C GLY A 73 2.95 -15.10 -2.20
N TYR A 74 3.29 -13.88 -1.78
CA TYR A 74 2.35 -12.79 -1.54
C TYR A 74 2.27 -11.84 -2.74
N ARG A 75 1.17 -11.10 -2.82
CA ARG A 75 0.98 -10.00 -3.78
C ARG A 75 1.03 -8.67 -3.03
N LEU A 76 1.91 -7.76 -3.45
CA LEU A 76 1.93 -6.40 -2.95
C LEU A 76 0.82 -5.59 -3.61
N VAL A 77 -0.06 -4.98 -2.80
CA VAL A 77 -1.12 -4.07 -3.28
C VAL A 77 -0.91 -2.70 -2.63
N SER A 78 -0.78 -1.66 -3.46
CA SER A 78 -0.66 -0.28 -2.97
C SER A 78 -2.01 0.19 -2.41
N ASN A 79 -1.97 0.87 -1.27
CA ASN A 79 -3.14 1.58 -0.72
C ASN A 79 -3.14 3.07 -1.09
N ARG A 80 -2.06 3.60 -1.71
CA ARG A 80 -1.96 5.04 -2.04
C ARG A 80 -2.85 5.46 -3.20
N GLU A 81 -3.27 4.51 -4.03
CA GLU A 81 -4.08 4.73 -5.23
C GLU A 81 -5.56 4.44 -4.98
N ILE A 82 -5.94 4.21 -3.73
CA ILE A 82 -7.31 3.86 -3.36
C ILE A 82 -7.96 5.13 -2.83
N THR A 83 -8.80 5.70 -3.66
CA THR A 83 -9.60 6.88 -3.34
C THR A 83 -11.04 6.57 -3.65
N PRO A 84 -11.99 6.96 -2.79
CA PRO A 84 -13.39 6.80 -3.10
C PRO A 84 -13.76 7.56 -4.39
N ASP A 85 -14.58 6.96 -5.23
CA ASP A 85 -14.97 7.49 -6.55
C ASP A 85 -16.44 7.97 -6.62
N LYS A 86 -17.20 7.79 -5.53
CA LYS A 86 -18.58 8.27 -5.37
C LYS A 86 -18.66 9.52 -4.50
N PRO A 87 -19.69 10.35 -4.70
CA PRO A 87 -19.92 11.54 -3.90
C PRO A 87 -20.35 11.25 -2.46
N THR A 88 -20.89 10.07 -2.16
CA THR A 88 -21.40 9.75 -0.83
C THR A 88 -20.97 8.35 -0.37
N PHE A 89 -20.83 8.18 0.95
CA PHE A 89 -20.52 6.89 1.56
C PHE A 89 -21.57 5.82 1.25
N HIS A 90 -22.85 6.19 1.15
CA HIS A 90 -23.90 5.25 0.79
C HIS A 90 -23.72 4.70 -0.63
N GLU A 91 -23.32 5.56 -1.57
CA GLU A 91 -23.08 5.15 -2.95
C GLU A 91 -21.84 4.27 -3.09
N GLU A 92 -20.77 4.50 -2.31
CA GLU A 92 -19.61 3.59 -2.23
C GLU A 92 -20.04 2.18 -1.80
N LEU A 93 -20.81 2.09 -0.71
CA LEU A 93 -21.28 0.81 -0.18
C LEU A 93 -22.12 0.03 -1.20
N LEU A 94 -22.89 0.71 -2.05
CA LEU A 94 -23.65 0.08 -3.13
C LEU A 94 -22.75 -0.63 -4.15
N ASP A 95 -21.62 -0.02 -4.52
CA ASP A 95 -20.66 -0.65 -5.43
C ASP A 95 -20.00 -1.88 -4.77
N THR A 96 -19.71 -1.84 -3.46
CA THR A 96 -19.26 -3.03 -2.71
C THR A 96 -20.30 -4.15 -2.72
N TYR A 97 -21.59 -3.85 -2.50
CA TYR A 97 -22.65 -4.85 -2.57
C TYR A 97 -22.71 -5.50 -3.96
N GLN A 98 -22.65 -4.69 -5.01
CA GLN A 98 -22.68 -5.19 -6.39
C GLN A 98 -21.45 -6.06 -6.69
N ALA A 99 -20.25 -5.61 -6.31
CA ALA A 99 -19.02 -6.37 -6.50
C ALA A 99 -19.03 -7.73 -5.75
N LEU A 100 -19.62 -7.77 -4.55
CA LEU A 100 -19.77 -8.99 -3.77
C LEU A 100 -20.69 -9.99 -4.47
N VAL A 101 -21.85 -9.51 -4.96
CA VAL A 101 -22.81 -10.34 -5.71
C VAL A 101 -22.15 -10.89 -6.98
N ASP A 102 -21.42 -10.07 -7.73
CA ASP A 102 -20.78 -10.49 -8.97
C ASP A 102 -19.67 -11.53 -8.73
N TYR A 103 -18.89 -11.36 -7.65
CA TYR A 103 -17.89 -12.34 -7.23
C TYR A 103 -18.52 -13.69 -6.84
N HIS A 104 -19.57 -13.68 -6.01
CA HIS A 104 -20.27 -14.90 -5.61
C HIS A 104 -20.96 -15.59 -6.77
N ARG A 105 -21.63 -14.83 -7.65
CA ARG A 105 -22.26 -15.37 -8.87
C ARG A 105 -21.23 -16.07 -9.77
N ALA A 106 -20.03 -15.50 -9.93
CA ALA A 106 -18.94 -16.11 -10.69
C ALA A 106 -18.58 -17.51 -10.21
N MET A 107 -18.52 -17.69 -8.88
CA MET A 107 -18.19 -18.96 -8.26
C MET A 107 -19.34 -19.97 -8.42
N LEU A 108 -20.59 -19.53 -8.24
CA LEU A 108 -21.77 -20.37 -8.41
C LEU A 108 -21.94 -20.85 -9.86
N GLU A 109 -21.59 -20.01 -10.83
CA GLU A 109 -21.60 -20.34 -12.26
C GLU A 109 -20.41 -21.20 -12.68
N GLY A 110 -19.44 -21.46 -11.79
CA GLY A 110 -18.25 -22.26 -12.10
C GLY A 110 -17.31 -21.61 -13.12
N LEU A 111 -17.24 -20.28 -13.14
CA LEU A 111 -16.37 -19.56 -14.08
C LEU A 111 -14.88 -19.86 -13.82
N PRO A 112 -14.01 -19.69 -14.84
CA PRO A 112 -12.58 -19.89 -14.69
C PRO A 112 -11.95 -19.10 -13.52
N ALA A 113 -10.92 -19.68 -12.89
CA ALA A 113 -10.28 -19.11 -11.71
C ALA A 113 -9.66 -17.72 -11.94
N ASP A 114 -9.21 -17.42 -13.16
CA ASP A 114 -8.71 -16.09 -13.52
C ASP A 114 -9.83 -15.05 -13.55
N VAL A 115 -11.04 -15.42 -14.02
CA VAL A 115 -12.22 -14.55 -14.04
C VAL A 115 -12.72 -14.29 -12.62
N VAL A 116 -12.86 -15.35 -11.82
CA VAL A 116 -13.23 -15.26 -10.40
C VAL A 116 -12.20 -14.41 -9.64
N GLY A 117 -10.91 -14.63 -9.91
CA GLY A 117 -9.80 -13.86 -9.36
C GLY A 117 -9.88 -12.38 -9.69
N LYS A 118 -10.20 -12.01 -10.94
CA LYS A 118 -10.39 -10.60 -11.33
C LYS A 118 -11.56 -9.95 -10.57
N ARG A 119 -12.70 -10.65 -10.43
CA ARG A 119 -13.85 -10.15 -9.66
C ARG A 119 -13.52 -9.99 -8.17
N ARG A 120 -12.70 -10.88 -7.61
CA ARG A 120 -12.18 -10.74 -6.24
C ARG A 120 -11.34 -9.48 -6.08
N GLU A 121 -10.44 -9.17 -7.01
CA GLU A 121 -9.62 -7.95 -6.92
C GLU A 121 -10.50 -6.68 -6.97
N VAL A 122 -11.58 -6.68 -7.77
CA VAL A 122 -12.58 -5.58 -7.78
C VAL A 122 -13.26 -5.44 -6.41
N LEU A 123 -13.76 -6.53 -5.83
CA LEU A 123 -14.38 -6.52 -4.50
C LEU A 123 -13.41 -6.01 -3.42
N VAL A 124 -12.16 -6.47 -3.43
CA VAL A 124 -11.14 -6.01 -2.48
C VAL A 124 -10.87 -4.52 -2.63
N ARG A 125 -10.86 -3.99 -3.87
CA ARG A 125 -10.72 -2.55 -4.10
C ARG A 125 -11.87 -1.76 -3.50
N GLN A 126 -13.11 -2.16 -3.78
CA GLN A 126 -14.32 -1.49 -3.30
C GLN A 126 -14.38 -1.44 -1.75
N LEU A 127 -14.08 -2.57 -1.10
CA LEU A 127 -13.96 -2.62 0.38
C LEU A 127 -12.91 -1.67 0.94
N LYS A 128 -11.82 -1.42 0.20
CA LYS A 128 -10.79 -0.47 0.63
C LYS A 128 -11.22 0.98 0.37
N GLU A 129 -11.94 1.26 -0.72
CA GLU A 129 -12.52 2.59 -1.01
C GLU A 129 -13.52 2.98 0.09
N ASP A 130 -14.41 2.07 0.48
CA ASP A 130 -15.32 2.22 1.62
C ASP A 130 -14.57 2.61 2.91
N PHE A 131 -13.49 1.89 3.22
CA PHE A 131 -12.72 2.12 4.44
C PHE A 131 -12.01 3.48 4.41
N VAL A 132 -11.45 3.87 3.27
CA VAL A 132 -10.84 5.20 3.08
C VAL A 132 -11.90 6.29 3.25
N PHE A 133 -13.11 6.12 2.68
CA PHE A 133 -14.21 7.07 2.86
C PHE A 133 -14.59 7.17 4.34
N TYR A 134 -14.80 6.04 5.02
CA TYR A 134 -15.15 6.00 6.44
C TYR A 134 -14.15 6.76 7.32
N VAL A 135 -12.85 6.51 7.13
CA VAL A 135 -11.78 7.21 7.87
C VAL A 135 -11.78 8.71 7.55
N SER A 136 -12.02 9.10 6.29
CA SER A 136 -12.07 10.51 5.88
C SER A 136 -13.20 11.31 6.55
N GLN A 137 -14.27 10.63 7.00
CA GLN A 137 -15.41 11.23 7.69
C GLN A 137 -15.25 11.25 9.23
N GLY A 138 -14.07 10.95 9.77
CA GLY A 138 -13.84 10.88 11.21
C GLY A 138 -14.29 9.58 11.87
N GLY A 139 -14.61 8.55 11.07
CA GLY A 139 -14.90 7.21 11.56
C GLY A 139 -13.69 6.61 12.28
N GLY A 140 -13.66 6.72 13.61
CA GLY A 140 -12.59 6.19 14.46
C GLY A 140 -12.09 7.12 15.58
N THR A 141 -12.47 8.40 15.60
CA THR A 141 -12.23 9.26 16.77
C THR A 141 -13.35 9.03 17.79
N GLY A 142 -13.13 8.10 18.71
CA GLY A 142 -14.00 7.88 19.87
C GLY A 142 -13.95 9.00 20.90
N GLU A 143 -14.04 10.27 20.49
CA GLU A 143 -13.87 11.43 21.38
C GLU A 143 -14.97 12.50 21.29
N GLU A 144 -16.05 12.29 20.53
CA GLU A 144 -17.16 13.27 20.41
C GLU A 144 -18.55 12.68 20.69
N ALA A 145 -18.67 11.80 21.70
CA ALA A 145 -19.96 11.31 22.18
C ALA A 145 -20.22 11.57 23.68
N ALA A 146 -19.54 12.56 24.28
CA ALA A 146 -19.64 12.85 25.71
C ALA A 146 -20.26 14.20 26.10
N ASP A 147 -20.57 15.11 25.16
CA ASP A 147 -20.92 16.49 25.53
C ASP A 147 -22.25 17.02 24.96
N ASN A 148 -23.25 16.16 24.78
CA ASN A 148 -24.61 16.68 24.52
C ASN A 148 -25.70 15.83 25.19
N ALA A 149 -25.68 15.82 26.52
CA ALA A 149 -26.87 15.52 27.30
C ALA A 149 -27.66 16.84 27.49
N PRO A 150 -28.93 16.94 27.08
CA PRO A 150 -29.72 18.14 27.32
C PRO A 150 -29.92 18.35 28.83
N GLN A 151 -29.44 19.49 29.34
CA GLN A 151 -29.76 19.96 30.68
C GLN A 151 -31.27 20.21 30.77
N ALA A 152 -32.00 19.25 31.33
CA ALA A 152 -33.38 19.46 31.73
C ALA A 152 -33.42 20.44 32.92
N MET A 153 -33.71 21.69 32.60
CA MET A 153 -34.01 22.75 33.55
C MET A 153 -35.18 22.37 34.47
N HIS A 154 -34.99 22.64 35.76
CA HIS A 154 -36.03 22.74 36.78
C HIS A 154 -37.19 23.67 36.37
N LYS A 155 -38.42 23.24 36.71
CA LYS A 155 -39.60 23.99 37.19
C LYS A 155 -40.80 23.02 37.08
N ARG A 156 -41.63 22.74 38.08
CA ARG A 156 -41.93 23.28 39.42
C ARG A 156 -42.39 22.11 40.30
#